data_AF-A0A3D2FTZ6-F1
#
_entry.id   AF-A0A3D2FTZ6-F1
#
_cell.length_a   1.000
_cell.length_b   1.000
_cell.length_c   1.000
_cell.angle_alpha   90.00
_cell.angle_beta   90.00
_cell.angle_gamma   90.00
#
_symmetry.space_group_name_H-M   'P 1'
#
loop_
_entity.id
_entity.type
_entity.pdbx_description
1 polymer ?
#
loop_
_entity_poly.entity_id
_entity_poly.type
_entity_poly.pdbx_seq_one_letter_code
_entity_poly.pdbx_strand_id
1 'polypeptide(L)'
;AEDESYVSYLEGCTAPQRDENQLHAAVVELVAMTDAEIKYSTVQNWYPGDENGKGGIYNFVTKRGICRGDRSKISWTQVETGSAITWKYPSCVLRGKDSVGEFYSVALTNNHQQADTGTKMIHIGEGSRSTIISKGISAGLSQNCYRGLVHMQPTAENARNFTQCDSLLIGDKCGAHTVPYIVSRNPSAKIEHEATTSRISEDQKFYCLQRG
;
A
#
# COMPACT_ATOMS: atom_id res chain seq x y z
N ALA A 1 2.80 -16.80 -12.86
CA ALA A 1 1.73 -17.75 -12.54
C ALA A 1 1.08 -18.11 -13.85
N GLU A 2 1.28 -19.36 -14.28
CA GLU A 2 0.70 -19.91 -15.51
C GLU A 2 -0.82 -20.04 -15.41
N ASP A 3 -1.48 -20.41 -16.50
CA ASP A 3 -2.94 -20.55 -16.54
C ASP A 3 -3.44 -21.46 -15.40
N GLU A 4 -4.58 -21.07 -14.80
CA GLU A 4 -5.27 -21.79 -13.72
C GLU A 4 -4.44 -22.03 -12.44
N SER A 5 -3.28 -21.37 -12.31
CA SER A 5 -2.39 -21.58 -11.17
C SER A 5 -2.69 -20.66 -9.98
N TYR A 6 -2.41 -21.15 -8.78
CA TYR A 6 -2.48 -20.39 -7.54
C TYR A 6 -1.11 -20.38 -6.84
N VAL A 7 -0.65 -19.20 -6.44
CA VAL A 7 0.57 -19.08 -5.62
C VAL A 7 0.39 -18.04 -4.53
N SER A 8 0.85 -18.38 -3.32
CA SER A 8 0.97 -17.47 -2.19
C SER A 8 2.42 -17.35 -1.80
N TYR A 9 2.98 -16.14 -1.90
CA TYR A 9 4.37 -15.83 -1.61
C TYR A 9 4.47 -14.83 -0.45
N LEU A 10 5.39 -15.07 0.47
CA LEU A 10 5.65 -14.22 1.62
C LEU A 10 7.10 -13.73 1.60
N GLU A 11 7.28 -12.42 1.61
CA GLU A 11 8.55 -11.72 1.71
C GLU A 11 8.71 -11.15 3.12
N GLY A 12 9.78 -11.52 3.80
CA GLY A 12 10.17 -10.96 5.10
C GLY A 12 11.55 -10.34 5.02
N CYS A 13 11.69 -9.07 5.44
CA CYS A 13 13.00 -8.42 5.55
C CYS A 13 13.18 -7.80 6.93
N THR A 14 14.29 -8.12 7.58
CA THR A 14 14.79 -7.45 8.79
C THR A 14 16.17 -6.91 8.49
N ALA A 15 16.58 -5.85 9.19
CA ALA A 15 17.90 -5.26 8.96
C ALA A 15 18.63 -4.95 10.27
N PRO A 16 19.98 -5.09 10.28
CA PRO A 16 20.79 -4.75 11.44
C PRO A 16 20.88 -3.23 11.64
N GLN A 17 20.98 -2.81 12.90
CA GLN A 17 21.17 -1.41 13.28
C GLN A 17 22.55 -0.91 12.81
N ARG A 18 22.55 0.22 12.09
CA ARG A 18 23.76 0.94 11.70
C ARG A 18 23.51 2.44 11.79
N ASP A 19 24.56 3.17 12.15
CA ASP A 19 24.54 4.64 12.23
C ASP A 19 24.55 5.30 10.84
N GLU A 20 25.02 4.58 9.82
CA GLU A 20 24.99 5.01 8.43
C GLU A 20 23.68 4.60 7.75
N ASN A 21 23.17 5.46 6.87
CA ASN A 21 21.99 5.17 6.07
C ASN A 21 22.26 4.00 5.11
N GLN A 22 21.36 3.04 5.08
CA GLN A 22 21.43 1.92 4.13
C GLN A 22 20.33 2.04 3.08
N LEU A 23 20.67 1.77 1.83
CA LEU A 23 19.72 1.75 0.73
C LEU A 23 19.22 0.33 0.48
N HIS A 24 17.91 0.14 0.56
CA HIS A 24 17.20 -1.03 0.07
C HIS A 24 16.38 -0.64 -1.16
N ALA A 25 16.82 -1.09 -2.34
CA ALA A 25 16.16 -0.83 -3.61
C ALA A 25 15.86 -2.14 -4.34
N ALA A 26 14.67 -2.69 -4.09
CA ALA A 26 14.21 -3.92 -4.71
C ALA A 26 13.30 -3.67 -5.92
N VAL A 27 13.25 -4.66 -6.81
CA VAL A 27 12.33 -4.70 -7.94
C VAL A 27 11.58 -6.03 -7.89
N VAL A 28 10.26 -5.96 -7.99
CA VAL A 28 9.38 -7.15 -8.01
C VAL A 28 8.47 -7.07 -9.23
N GLU A 29 8.48 -8.14 -10.01
CA GLU A 29 7.61 -8.31 -11.18
C GLU A 29 6.74 -9.56 -11.00
N LEU A 30 5.42 -9.38 -11.09
CA LEU A 30 4.44 -10.47 -11.06
C LEU A 30 3.69 -10.54 -12.38
N VAL A 31 3.54 -11.73 -12.93
CA VAL A 31 2.75 -11.99 -14.15
C VAL A 31 1.73 -13.07 -13.83
N ALA A 32 0.44 -12.72 -13.87
CA ALA A 32 -0.66 -13.67 -13.72
C ALA A 32 -1.33 -13.92 -15.08
N MET A 33 -1.34 -15.18 -15.50
CA MET A 33 -1.99 -15.64 -16.73
C MET A 33 -3.46 -15.99 -16.47
N THR A 34 -4.15 -16.62 -17.42
CA THR A 34 -5.61 -16.78 -17.40
C THR A 34 -6.05 -17.59 -16.19
N ASP A 35 -7.08 -17.14 -15.48
CA ASP A 35 -7.57 -17.78 -14.25
C ASP A 35 -6.52 -17.97 -13.13
N ALA A 36 -5.36 -17.32 -13.25
CA ALA A 36 -4.28 -17.43 -12.27
C ALA A 36 -4.43 -16.43 -11.12
N GLU A 37 -4.07 -16.85 -9.91
CA GLU A 37 -4.08 -16.01 -8.71
C GLU A 37 -2.70 -15.95 -8.05
N ILE A 38 -2.22 -14.73 -7.79
CA ILE A 38 -1.00 -14.47 -7.03
C ILE A 38 -1.35 -13.68 -5.76
N LYS A 39 -1.01 -14.23 -4.60
CA LYS A 39 -1.00 -13.49 -3.33
C LYS A 39 0.44 -13.18 -2.95
N TYR A 40 0.75 -11.90 -2.83
CA TYR A 40 2.07 -11.42 -2.43
C TYR A 40 1.96 -10.69 -1.10
N SER A 41 2.57 -11.26 -0.07
CA SER A 41 2.58 -10.71 1.29
C SER A 41 3.97 -10.19 1.64
N THR A 42 4.04 -8.99 2.21
CA THR A 42 5.29 -8.37 2.68
C THR A 42 5.18 -8.06 4.17
N VAL A 43 6.16 -8.49 4.95
CA VAL A 43 6.33 -8.08 6.35
C VAL A 43 7.72 -7.50 6.51
N GLN A 44 7.80 -6.20 6.76
CA GLN A 44 9.06 -5.48 6.89
C GLN A 44 9.14 -4.78 8.23
N ASN A 45 10.23 -5.04 8.95
CA ASN A 45 10.59 -4.36 10.19
C ASN A 45 12.07 -4.01 10.16
N TRP A 46 12.36 -2.75 9.85
CA TRP A 46 13.72 -2.23 9.73
C TRP A 46 14.16 -1.39 10.92
N TYR A 47 15.43 -0.98 10.89
CA TYR A 47 15.95 0.03 11.81
C TYR A 47 15.59 1.45 11.31
N PRO A 48 14.79 2.23 12.07
CA PRO A 48 14.26 3.52 11.61
C PRO A 48 15.24 4.68 11.75
N GLY A 49 16.45 4.41 12.26
CA GLY A 49 17.33 5.43 12.81
C GLY A 49 17.11 5.61 14.31
N ASP A 50 17.93 6.44 14.93
CA ASP A 50 17.79 6.81 16.33
C ASP A 50 16.61 7.79 16.56
N GLU A 51 16.41 8.19 17.82
CA GLU A 51 15.36 9.15 18.21
C GLU A 51 15.48 10.52 17.51
N ASN A 52 16.69 10.90 17.09
CA ASN A 52 16.98 12.15 16.39
C ASN A 52 16.93 11.99 14.85
N GLY A 53 16.60 10.80 14.36
CA GLY A 53 16.51 10.50 12.92
C GLY A 53 17.87 10.23 12.26
N LYS A 54 18.92 9.92 13.02
CA LYS A 54 20.23 9.56 12.47
C LYS A 54 20.26 8.08 12.09
N GLY A 55 20.73 7.80 10.89
CA GLY A 55 20.82 6.44 10.33
C GLY A 55 19.46 5.91 9.87
N GLY A 56 19.37 4.59 9.78
CA GLY A 56 18.17 3.91 9.32
C GLY A 56 18.15 3.62 7.83
N ILE A 57 17.02 3.11 7.35
CA ILE A 57 16.93 2.52 6.00
C ILE A 57 16.12 3.39 5.06
N TYR A 58 16.67 3.63 3.88
CA TYR A 58 15.94 4.13 2.72
C TYR A 58 15.40 2.95 1.94
N ASN A 59 14.09 2.89 1.83
CA ASN A 59 13.40 1.79 1.21
C ASN A 59 12.66 2.28 -0.04
N PHE A 60 13.31 2.11 -1.19
CA PHE A 60 12.85 2.60 -2.48
C PHE A 60 12.58 1.43 -3.41
N VAL A 61 11.37 0.89 -3.37
CA VAL A 61 11.05 -0.37 -4.06
C VAL A 61 10.03 -0.14 -5.16
N THR A 62 10.30 -0.76 -6.30
CA THR A 62 9.36 -0.80 -7.43
C THR A 62 8.75 -2.20 -7.52
N LYS A 63 7.48 -2.34 -7.11
CA LYS A 63 6.72 -3.59 -7.29
C LYS A 63 5.62 -3.40 -8.34
N ARG A 64 5.51 -4.31 -9.29
CA ARG A 64 4.48 -4.25 -10.33
C ARG A 64 3.97 -5.64 -10.68
N GLY A 65 2.66 -5.79 -10.65
CA GLY A 65 1.95 -6.97 -11.13
C GLY A 65 1.20 -6.65 -12.40
N ILE A 66 1.21 -7.57 -13.35
CA ILE A 66 0.34 -7.55 -14.52
C ILE A 66 -0.61 -8.75 -14.46
N CYS A 67 -1.89 -8.45 -14.36
CA CYS A 67 -2.98 -9.39 -14.57
C CYS A 67 -3.17 -9.51 -16.10
N ARG A 68 -2.37 -10.38 -16.71
CA ARG A 68 -2.20 -10.47 -18.16
C ARG A 68 -3.33 -11.28 -18.82
N GLY A 69 -3.70 -12.41 -18.21
CA GLY A 69 -4.79 -13.26 -18.69
C GLY A 69 -6.15 -12.85 -18.14
N ASP A 70 -7.21 -13.36 -18.76
CA ASP A 70 -8.58 -13.11 -18.31
C ASP A 70 -8.84 -13.74 -16.94
N ARG A 71 -9.67 -13.10 -16.12
CA ARG A 71 -10.01 -13.51 -14.74
C ARG A 71 -8.81 -13.70 -13.81
N SER A 72 -7.64 -13.18 -14.21
CA SER A 72 -6.42 -13.23 -13.40
C SER A 72 -6.48 -12.27 -12.21
N LYS A 73 -5.86 -12.68 -11.11
CA LYS A 73 -5.92 -11.96 -9.84
C LYS A 73 -4.53 -11.76 -9.24
N ILE A 74 -4.26 -10.53 -8.79
CA ILE A 74 -3.07 -10.21 -7.99
C ILE A 74 -3.52 -9.48 -6.72
N SER A 75 -3.09 -9.98 -5.57
CA SER A 75 -3.36 -9.40 -4.25
C SER A 75 -2.06 -9.05 -3.55
N TRP A 76 -1.87 -7.76 -3.26
CA TRP A 76 -0.77 -7.23 -2.48
C TRP A 76 -1.22 -7.08 -1.03
N THR A 77 -0.48 -7.67 -0.10
CA THR A 77 -0.66 -7.45 1.34
C THR A 77 0.65 -6.99 1.94
N GLN A 78 0.65 -5.89 2.69
CA GLN A 78 1.87 -5.38 3.30
C GLN A 78 1.64 -4.84 4.71
N VAL A 79 2.63 -5.12 5.56
CA VAL A 79 2.82 -4.49 6.87
C VAL A 79 4.22 -3.89 6.88
N GLU A 80 4.28 -2.57 7.01
CA GLU A 80 5.51 -1.81 6.83
C GLU A 80 5.80 -0.98 8.08
N THR A 81 6.97 -1.22 8.66
CA THR A 81 7.50 -0.43 9.77
C THR A 81 9.03 -0.36 9.71
N GLY A 82 9.59 0.67 10.35
CA GLY A 82 11.00 0.71 10.67
C GLY A 82 11.96 1.27 9.62
N SER A 83 11.55 1.80 8.48
CA SER A 83 12.46 2.55 7.58
C SER A 83 12.52 4.03 7.95
N ALA A 84 13.67 4.68 7.77
CA ALA A 84 13.80 6.13 7.92
C ALA A 84 12.98 6.85 6.83
N ILE A 85 13.11 6.39 5.58
CA ILE A 85 12.29 6.87 4.45
C ILE A 85 11.74 5.68 3.68
N THR A 86 10.43 5.66 3.45
CA THR A 86 9.76 4.68 2.60
C THR A 86 9.21 5.35 1.35
N TRP A 87 9.53 4.79 0.19
CA TRP A 87 8.94 5.21 -1.08
C TRP A 87 8.54 4.00 -1.93
N LYS A 88 7.23 3.68 -1.96
CA LYS A 88 6.74 2.47 -2.60
C LYS A 88 5.33 2.61 -3.16
N TYR A 89 5.14 2.09 -4.37
CA TYR A 89 3.84 2.03 -5.03
C TYR A 89 3.59 0.67 -5.70
N PRO A 90 3.35 -0.42 -4.94
CA PRO A 90 2.93 -1.69 -5.54
C PRO A 90 1.73 -1.48 -6.45
N SER A 91 1.86 -1.91 -7.70
CA SER A 91 0.91 -1.57 -8.76
C SER A 91 0.31 -2.81 -9.39
N CYS A 92 -0.96 -2.73 -9.81
CA CYS A 92 -1.60 -3.74 -10.67
C CYS A 92 -1.96 -3.13 -12.02
N VAL A 93 -1.49 -3.77 -13.08
CA VAL A 93 -1.94 -3.53 -14.46
C VAL A 93 -2.98 -4.59 -14.79
N LEU A 94 -4.25 -4.19 -14.83
CA LEU A 94 -5.42 -5.05 -15.01
C LEU A 94 -5.75 -5.13 -16.50
N ARG A 95 -5.03 -5.99 -17.23
CA ARG A 95 -5.10 -6.11 -18.68
C ARG A 95 -6.18 -7.09 -19.15
N GLY A 96 -6.27 -8.25 -18.51
CA GLY A 96 -7.26 -9.27 -18.87
C GLY A 96 -8.69 -8.83 -18.56
N LYS A 97 -9.64 -9.40 -19.31
CA LYS A 97 -11.08 -9.26 -19.02
C LYS A 97 -11.37 -9.84 -17.64
N ASP A 98 -12.20 -9.15 -16.86
CA ASP A 98 -12.58 -9.53 -15.50
C ASP A 98 -11.39 -9.73 -14.54
N SER A 99 -10.24 -9.12 -14.82
CA SER A 99 -9.06 -9.20 -13.96
C SER A 99 -9.24 -8.42 -12.65
N VAL A 100 -8.59 -8.88 -11.58
CA VAL A 100 -8.77 -8.37 -10.22
C VAL A 100 -7.43 -7.94 -9.62
N GLY A 101 -7.40 -6.72 -9.05
CA GLY A 101 -6.26 -6.18 -8.31
C GLY A 101 -6.65 -5.80 -6.89
N GLU A 102 -5.96 -6.35 -5.90
CA GLU A 102 -6.20 -6.03 -4.49
C GLU A 102 -4.94 -5.45 -3.85
N PHE A 103 -5.11 -4.48 -2.97
CA PHE A 103 -4.04 -3.90 -2.19
C PHE A 103 -4.50 -3.64 -0.76
N TYR A 104 -3.81 -4.27 0.19
CA TYR A 104 -4.01 -4.13 1.62
C TYR A 104 -2.71 -3.66 2.24
N SER A 105 -2.73 -2.51 2.91
CA SER A 105 -1.52 -1.93 3.50
C SER A 105 -1.77 -1.44 4.92
N VAL A 106 -0.83 -1.79 5.81
CA VAL A 106 -0.66 -1.15 7.11
C VAL A 106 0.73 -0.51 7.14
N ALA A 107 0.79 0.79 7.33
CA ALA A 107 2.04 1.54 7.41
C ALA A 107 2.13 2.28 8.75
N LEU A 108 3.18 2.01 9.52
CA LEU A 108 3.46 2.67 10.81
C LEU A 108 4.72 3.52 10.72
N THR A 109 4.60 4.79 11.10
CA THR A 109 5.72 5.72 11.24
C THR A 109 5.76 6.32 12.64
N ASN A 110 6.97 6.47 13.19
CA ASN A 110 7.24 7.09 14.48
C ASN A 110 8.54 7.90 14.43
N ASN A 111 8.89 8.61 15.51
CA ASN A 111 10.07 9.46 15.60
C ASN A 111 10.14 10.42 14.41
N HIS A 112 11.22 10.40 13.62
CA HIS A 112 11.44 11.26 12.46
C HIS A 112 11.22 10.53 11.12
N GLN A 113 10.58 9.37 11.12
CA GLN A 113 10.34 8.58 9.92
C GLN A 113 9.43 9.31 8.91
N GLN A 114 9.67 9.06 7.62
CA GLN A 114 8.86 9.57 6.53
C GLN A 114 8.41 8.42 5.63
N ALA A 115 7.13 8.38 5.28
CA ALA A 115 6.59 7.40 4.35
C ALA A 115 5.77 8.09 3.26
N ASP A 116 6.10 7.84 1.99
CA ASP A 116 5.21 8.09 0.85
C ASP A 116 4.91 6.72 0.21
N THR A 117 3.75 6.19 0.56
CA THR A 117 3.34 4.83 0.21
C THR A 117 1.96 4.82 -0.42
N GLY A 118 1.68 3.82 -1.25
CA GLY A 118 0.33 3.59 -1.73
C GLY A 118 0.35 2.63 -2.89
N THR A 119 -0.57 2.78 -3.83
CA THR A 119 -0.72 1.82 -4.92
C THR A 119 -1.17 2.48 -6.21
N LYS A 120 -0.93 1.81 -7.35
CA LYS A 120 -1.45 2.24 -8.64
C LYS A 120 -2.26 1.10 -9.27
N MET A 121 -3.56 1.32 -9.40
CA MET A 121 -4.49 0.42 -10.08
C MET A 121 -4.77 0.96 -11.48
N ILE A 122 -4.26 0.26 -12.50
CA ILE A 122 -4.39 0.65 -13.91
C ILE A 122 -5.34 -0.33 -14.58
N HIS A 123 -6.56 0.11 -14.83
CA HIS A 123 -7.62 -0.68 -15.45
C HIS A 123 -7.56 -0.54 -16.98
N ILE A 124 -7.45 -1.66 -17.67
CA ILE A 124 -7.42 -1.75 -19.14
C ILE A 124 -8.51 -2.70 -19.64
N GLY A 125 -8.63 -3.89 -19.04
CA GLY A 125 -9.61 -4.91 -19.43
C GLY A 125 -11.03 -4.57 -19.02
N GLU A 126 -11.99 -4.98 -19.85
CA GLU A 126 -13.42 -4.98 -19.55
C GLU A 126 -13.69 -5.73 -18.23
N GLY A 127 -14.58 -5.20 -17.40
CA GLY A 127 -15.00 -5.83 -16.15
C GLY A 127 -13.96 -5.84 -15.03
N SER A 128 -12.78 -5.26 -15.25
CA SER A 128 -11.68 -5.27 -14.29
C SER A 128 -12.06 -4.59 -12.96
N ARG A 129 -11.60 -5.17 -11.84
CA ARG A 129 -11.95 -4.72 -10.49
C ARG A 129 -10.72 -4.44 -9.66
N SER A 130 -10.79 -3.40 -8.82
CA SER A 130 -9.76 -3.17 -7.82
C SER A 130 -10.31 -2.79 -6.46
N THR A 131 -9.59 -3.25 -5.44
CA THR A 131 -9.85 -2.91 -4.03
C THR A 131 -8.58 -2.40 -3.41
N ILE A 132 -8.66 -1.23 -2.79
CA ILE A 132 -7.54 -0.59 -2.10
C ILE A 132 -7.98 -0.33 -0.66
N ILE A 133 -7.30 -0.93 0.29
CA ILE A 133 -7.48 -0.65 1.72
C ILE A 133 -6.11 -0.26 2.29
N SER A 134 -5.98 0.99 2.70
CA SER A 134 -4.76 1.52 3.30
C SER A 134 -5.05 2.02 4.70
N LYS A 135 -4.27 1.56 5.68
CA LYS A 135 -4.30 2.03 7.06
C LYS A 135 -2.94 2.63 7.42
N GLY A 136 -2.88 3.94 7.53
CA GLY A 136 -1.69 4.68 7.95
C GLY A 136 -1.76 5.01 9.44
N ILE A 137 -0.68 4.77 10.17
CA ILE A 137 -0.53 5.14 11.57
C ILE A 137 0.69 6.05 11.68
N SER A 138 0.52 7.23 12.25
CA SER A 138 1.56 8.24 12.40
C SER A 138 1.71 8.63 13.86
N ALA A 139 2.94 8.60 14.37
CA ALA A 139 3.29 8.91 15.75
C ALA A 139 4.55 9.80 15.85
N GLY A 140 4.83 10.34 17.04
CA GLY A 140 6.03 11.16 17.29
C GLY A 140 6.04 12.43 16.44
N LEU A 141 7.11 12.62 15.67
CA LEU A 141 7.32 13.73 14.73
C LEU A 141 7.18 13.28 13.26
N SER A 142 6.69 12.05 13.05
CA SER A 142 6.75 11.37 11.76
C SER A 142 5.74 11.92 10.77
N GLN A 143 5.99 11.69 9.48
CA GLN A 143 5.12 12.07 8.39
C GLN A 143 4.75 10.85 7.56
N ASN A 144 3.47 10.49 7.56
CA ASN A 144 2.94 9.39 6.77
C ASN A 144 2.07 9.94 5.65
N CYS A 145 2.34 9.58 4.41
CA CYS A 145 1.59 10.00 3.24
C CYS A 145 1.12 8.76 2.47
N TYR A 146 -0.19 8.58 2.40
CA TYR A 146 -0.79 7.72 1.40
C TYR A 146 -0.87 8.46 0.07
N ARG A 147 -0.36 7.86 -1.01
CA ARG A 147 -0.47 8.38 -2.38
C ARG A 147 -0.85 7.26 -3.33
N GLY A 148 -2.04 7.35 -3.90
CA GLY A 148 -2.61 6.33 -4.78
C GLY A 148 -3.00 6.84 -6.15
N LEU A 149 -3.02 5.97 -7.16
CA LEU A 149 -3.57 6.24 -8.48
C LEU A 149 -4.59 5.16 -8.86
N VAL A 150 -5.78 5.58 -9.26
CA VAL A 150 -6.76 4.76 -9.96
C VAL A 150 -6.93 5.33 -11.36
N HIS A 151 -6.55 4.55 -12.38
CA HIS A 151 -6.63 4.97 -13.77
C HIS A 151 -7.51 4.02 -14.57
N MET A 152 -8.68 4.50 -15.01
CA MET A 152 -9.58 3.79 -15.92
C MET A 152 -9.27 4.19 -17.36
N GLN A 153 -8.72 3.27 -18.15
CA GLN A 153 -8.51 3.49 -19.59
C GLN A 153 -9.83 3.46 -20.37
N PRO A 154 -9.88 4.04 -21.59
CA PRO A 154 -11.08 4.00 -22.43
C PRO A 154 -11.62 2.59 -22.69
N THR A 155 -10.77 1.57 -22.73
CA THR A 155 -11.15 0.16 -22.97
C THR A 155 -11.72 -0.56 -21.75
N ALA A 156 -11.62 0.02 -20.55
CA ALA A 156 -12.00 -0.62 -19.30
C ALA A 156 -13.51 -0.49 -19.03
N GLU A 157 -14.32 -1.06 -19.91
CA GLU A 157 -15.78 -1.04 -19.78
C GLU A 157 -16.24 -1.76 -18.51
N ASN A 158 -17.24 -1.20 -17.81
CA ASN A 158 -17.80 -1.72 -16.56
C ASN A 158 -16.77 -1.94 -15.43
N ALA A 159 -15.59 -1.31 -15.51
CA ALA A 159 -14.56 -1.43 -14.50
C ALA A 159 -15.02 -0.83 -13.15
N ARG A 160 -14.53 -1.41 -12.06
CA ARG A 160 -14.90 -1.00 -10.69
C ARG A 160 -13.68 -0.79 -9.80
N ASN A 161 -13.71 0.28 -9.02
CA ASN A 161 -12.74 0.50 -7.95
C ASN A 161 -13.46 0.86 -6.65
N PHE A 162 -12.98 0.28 -5.55
CA PHE A 162 -13.28 0.73 -4.20
C PHE A 162 -11.96 1.04 -3.48
N THR A 163 -11.85 2.24 -2.93
CA THR A 163 -10.68 2.71 -2.20
C THR A 163 -11.07 3.23 -0.83
N GLN A 164 -10.45 2.67 0.21
CA GLN A 164 -10.59 3.11 1.60
C GLN A 164 -9.23 3.46 2.18
N CYS A 165 -9.07 4.71 2.64
CA CYS A 165 -7.84 5.22 3.23
C CYS A 165 -8.09 5.70 4.66
N ASP A 166 -7.71 4.90 5.66
CA ASP A 166 -7.82 5.28 7.06
C ASP A 166 -6.48 5.77 7.60
N SER A 167 -6.48 6.88 8.30
CA SER A 167 -5.30 7.43 8.97
C SER A 167 -5.54 7.54 10.48
N LEU A 168 -4.57 7.12 11.28
CA LEU A 168 -4.59 7.24 12.74
C LEU A 168 -3.39 8.08 13.20
N LEU A 169 -3.67 9.19 13.89
CA LEU A 169 -2.64 10.03 14.50
C LEU A 169 -2.50 9.72 16.00
N ILE A 170 -1.26 9.57 16.46
CA ILE A 170 -0.89 9.39 17.86
C ILE A 170 -0.03 10.58 18.30
N GLY A 171 -0.56 11.41 19.19
CA GLY A 171 0.05 12.68 19.60
C GLY A 171 -0.39 13.86 18.73
N ASP A 172 0.27 15.00 18.89
CA ASP A 172 -0.06 16.30 18.29
C ASP A 172 0.99 16.84 17.30
N LYS A 173 2.12 16.16 17.16
CA LYS A 173 3.24 16.62 16.31
C LYS A 173 3.45 15.80 15.03
N CYS A 174 2.77 14.68 14.88
CA CYS A 174 2.86 13.82 13.70
C CYS A 174 1.89 14.27 12.61
N GLY A 175 2.16 13.88 11.37
CA GLY A 175 1.31 14.18 10.21
C GLY A 175 0.86 12.91 9.50
N ALA A 176 -0.39 12.91 9.04
CA ALA A 176 -0.95 11.90 8.14
C ALA A 176 -1.60 12.59 6.95
N HIS A 177 -1.17 12.24 5.74
CA HIS A 177 -1.56 12.87 4.49
C HIS A 177 -2.16 11.84 3.55
N THR A 178 -3.20 12.22 2.81
CA THR A 178 -3.86 11.36 1.82
C THR A 178 -3.94 12.11 0.51
N VAL A 179 -3.26 11.61 -0.52
CA VAL A 179 -3.16 12.24 -1.84
C VAL A 179 -3.62 11.26 -2.94
N PRO A 180 -4.94 11.14 -3.17
CA PRO A 180 -5.47 10.25 -4.19
C PRO A 180 -5.46 10.91 -5.57
N TYR A 181 -5.16 10.11 -6.59
CA TYR A 181 -5.30 10.47 -8.00
C TYR A 181 -6.31 9.54 -8.65
N ILE A 182 -7.33 10.13 -9.26
CA ILE A 182 -8.35 9.39 -10.01
C ILE A 182 -8.39 9.95 -11.42
N VAL A 183 -8.13 9.11 -12.40
CA VAL A 183 -8.19 9.44 -13.83
C VAL A 183 -9.14 8.45 -14.49
N SER A 184 -10.36 8.89 -14.79
CA SER A 184 -11.33 8.06 -15.50
C SER A 184 -11.56 8.55 -16.92
N ARG A 185 -11.31 7.67 -17.90
CA ARG A 185 -11.55 7.90 -19.33
C ARG A 185 -12.62 6.98 -19.90
N ASN A 186 -13.39 6.30 -19.05
CA ASN A 186 -14.47 5.41 -19.47
C ASN A 186 -15.78 5.78 -18.72
N PRO A 187 -16.89 6.06 -19.44
CA PRO A 187 -18.14 6.51 -18.84
C PRO A 187 -18.91 5.41 -18.06
N SER A 188 -18.60 4.14 -18.30
CA SER A 188 -19.24 3.01 -17.61
C SER A 188 -18.53 2.61 -16.31
N ALA A 189 -17.38 3.21 -16.01
CA ALA A 189 -16.60 2.89 -14.82
C ALA A 189 -17.27 3.40 -13.54
N LYS A 190 -17.15 2.62 -12.46
CA LYS A 190 -17.61 2.98 -11.11
C LYS A 190 -16.42 3.09 -10.18
N ILE A 191 -16.26 4.23 -9.52
CA ILE A 191 -15.12 4.52 -8.64
C ILE A 191 -15.67 5.09 -7.34
N GLU A 192 -15.33 4.45 -6.23
CA GLU A 192 -15.66 4.89 -4.88
C GLU A 192 -14.36 5.11 -4.11
N HIS A 193 -14.24 6.28 -3.48
CA HIS A 193 -13.08 6.62 -2.65
C HIS A 193 -13.56 7.24 -1.35
N GLU A 194 -13.16 6.62 -0.24
CA GLU A 194 -13.36 7.14 1.10
C GLU A 194 -12.02 7.30 1.83
N ALA A 195 -11.94 8.34 2.65
CA ALA A 195 -10.79 8.60 3.49
C ALA A 195 -11.25 9.07 4.87
N THR A 196 -10.77 8.40 5.92
CA THR A 196 -11.13 8.71 7.30
C THR A 196 -9.88 9.02 8.10
N THR A 197 -9.92 10.07 8.91
CA THR A 197 -8.85 10.39 9.86
C THR A 197 -9.37 10.21 11.28
N SER A 198 -8.63 9.47 12.08
CA SER A 198 -8.90 9.20 13.48
C SER A 198 -7.72 9.62 14.35
N ARG A 199 -7.99 9.88 15.62
CA ARG A 199 -6.96 10.16 16.64
C ARG A 199 -7.31 9.37 17.88
N ILE A 200 -6.30 8.86 18.58
CA ILE A 200 -6.52 8.28 19.92
C ILE A 200 -6.86 9.45 20.86
N SER A 201 -8.08 9.44 21.42
CA SER A 201 -8.47 10.47 22.38
C SER A 201 -7.86 10.20 23.76
N GLU A 202 -7.58 11.26 24.53
CA GLU A 202 -7.13 11.10 25.91
C GLU A 202 -8.16 10.36 26.76
N ASP A 203 -9.45 10.52 26.48
CA ASP A 203 -10.53 9.80 27.18
C ASP A 203 -10.49 8.29 26.90
N GLN A 204 -10.25 7.89 25.65
CA GLN A 204 -10.10 6.48 25.28
C GLN A 204 -8.88 5.88 25.99
N LYS A 205 -7.76 6.60 26.00
CA LYS A 205 -6.54 6.17 26.69
C LYS A 205 -6.77 6.07 28.20
N PHE A 206 -7.40 7.08 28.82
CA PHE A 206 -7.73 7.10 30.23
C PHE A 206 -8.67 5.95 30.61
N TYR A 207 -9.70 5.69 29.80
CA TYR A 207 -10.61 4.57 30.01
C TYR A 207 -9.88 3.23 30.02
N CYS A 208 -8.97 3.00 29.07
CA CYS A 208 -8.14 1.80 29.04
C CYS A 208 -7.25 1.69 30.29
N LEU A 209 -6.53 2.76 30.65
CA LEU A 209 -5.66 2.77 31.84
C LEU A 209 -6.42 2.49 33.15
N GLN A 210 -7.69 2.91 33.24
CA GLN A 210 -8.53 2.66 34.40
C GLN A 210 -8.93 1.17 34.55
N ARG A 211 -8.69 0.34 33.53
CA ARG A 211 -9.08 -1.08 33.52
C ARG A 211 -7.91 -2.03 33.79
N GLY A 212 -6.73 -1.50 34.14
CA GLY A 212 -5.50 -2.28 34.37
C GLY A 212 -4.76 -2.60 33.09
#